data_AF-A0A5R9A7C9-F1
#
_entry.id   AF-A0A5R9A7C9-F1
#
_cell.length_a   1.000
_cell.length_b   1.000
_cell.length_c   1.000
_cell.angle_alpha   90.00
_cell.angle_beta   90.00
_cell.angle_gamma   90.00
#
_symmetry.space_group_name_H-M   'P 1'
#
loop_
_entity.id
_entity.type
_entity.pdbx_description
1 polymer ?
#
loop_
_entity_poly.entity_id
_entity_poly.type
_entity_poly.pdbx_seq_one_letter_code
_entity_poly.pdbx_strand_id
1 'polypeptide(L)' 'MARTAHSAGPSSSFTAPGREAAEWVFDFTWQGRRRSFEGTSIATVDGGLITSLREYRTNGELYDWTGTWR' A
#
# COMPACT_ATOMS: atom_id res chain seq x y z
N MET A 1 9.25 -28.34 -0.11
CA MET A 1 8.00 -27.56 -0.26
C MET A 1 8.35 -26.10 0.02
N ALA A 2 8.19 -25.20 -0.96
CA ALA A 2 8.46 -23.78 -0.75
C ALA A 2 7.35 -23.19 0.11
N ARG A 3 7.72 -22.61 1.26
CA ARG A 3 6.81 -21.95 2.19
C ARG A 3 6.23 -20.71 1.51
N THR A 4 4.91 -20.63 1.37
CA THR A 4 4.26 -19.41 0.90
C THR A 4 4.44 -18.33 1.96
N ALA A 5 5.33 -17.37 1.70
CA ALA A 5 5.49 -16.20 2.54
C ALA A 5 4.67 -15.06 1.93
N HIS A 6 3.77 -14.52 2.73
CA HIS A 6 3.03 -13.28 2.43
C HIS A 6 3.44 -12.27 3.49
N SER A 7 4.00 -11.15 3.06
CA SER A 7 4.26 -10.01 3.95
C SER A 7 3.71 -8.76 3.30
N ALA A 8 2.96 -8.00 4.09
CA ALA A 8 2.51 -6.66 3.77
C ALA A 8 2.93 -5.76 4.93
N GLY A 9 3.59 -4.65 4.64
CA GLY A 9 4.01 -3.69 5.65
C GLY A 9 3.99 -2.28 5.08
N PRO A 10 3.65 -1.26 5.90
CA PRO A 10 3.64 0.11 5.43
C PRO A 10 5.07 0.57 5.10
N SER A 11 5.27 1.13 3.91
CA SER A 11 6.51 1.82 3.53
C SER A 11 6.47 3.29 3.98
N SER A 12 5.31 3.91 3.93
CA SER A 12 5.05 5.26 4.44
C SER A 12 3.57 5.39 4.85
N SER A 13 3.25 6.37 5.70
CA SER A 13 1.86 6.65 6.05
C SER A 13 1.67 8.11 6.47
N PHE A 14 0.49 8.65 6.25
CA PHE A 14 0.09 9.96 6.76
C PHE A 14 -1.36 9.96 7.23
N THR A 15 -1.65 10.90 8.12
CA THR A 15 -2.99 11.11 8.70
C THR A 15 -3.47 12.52 8.40
N ALA A 16 -4.75 12.65 8.09
CA ALA A 16 -5.47 13.92 8.01
C ALA A 16 -6.82 13.78 8.75
N PRO A 17 -7.53 14.86 9.07
CA PRO A 17 -8.82 14.75 9.75
C PRO A 17 -9.79 13.80 9.01
N GLY A 18 -10.20 12.73 9.69
CA GLY A 18 -11.09 11.69 9.16
C GLY A 18 -10.50 10.81 8.04
N ARG A 19 -9.19 10.87 7.82
CA ARG A 19 -8.49 10.18 6.72
C ARG A 19 -7.16 9.61 7.18
N GLU A 20 -6.88 8.38 6.79
CA GLU A 20 -5.55 7.79 6.90
C GLU A 20 -5.14 7.25 5.54
N ALA A 21 -3.86 7.36 5.22
CA ALA A 21 -3.29 6.79 4.02
C ALA A 21 -1.99 6.07 4.37
N ALA A 22 -1.79 4.91 3.76
CA ALA A 22 -0.57 4.13 3.90
C ALA A 22 -0.15 3.57 2.55
N GLU A 23 1.10 3.78 2.20
CA GLU A 23 1.77 3.04 1.13
C GLU A 23 2.28 1.72 1.68
N TRP A 24 2.26 0.67 0.86
CA TRP A 24 2.71 -0.65 1.27
C TRP A 24 3.33 -1.42 0.12
N VAL A 25 4.18 -2.40 0.47
CA VAL A 25 4.70 -3.41 -0.45
C VAL A 25 4.08 -4.75 -0.09
N PHE A 26 3.57 -5.48 -1.09
CA PHE A 26 3.05 -6.83 -0.93
C PHE A 26 3.98 -7.85 -1.59
N ASP A 27 4.65 -8.66 -0.77
CA ASP A 27 5.45 -9.80 -1.22
C ASP A 27 4.62 -11.08 -1.28
N PHE A 28 4.80 -11.86 -2.35
CA PHE A 28 4.18 -13.18 -2.48
C PHE A 28 5.03 -14.15 -3.30
N THR A 29 4.74 -15.44 -3.19
CA THR A 29 5.30 -16.47 -4.07
C THR A 29 4.21 -16.98 -5.00
N TRP A 30 4.48 -16.94 -6.31
CA TRP A 30 3.58 -17.45 -7.34
C TRP A 30 4.33 -18.33 -8.34
N GLN A 31 3.84 -19.55 -8.55
CA GLN A 31 4.49 -20.56 -9.40
C GLN A 31 5.99 -20.74 -9.07
N GLY A 32 6.31 -20.81 -7.78
CA GLY A 32 7.68 -20.99 -7.28
C GLY A 32 8.59 -19.76 -7.43
N ARG A 33 8.09 -18.63 -7.94
CA ARG A 33 8.84 -17.38 -8.08
C ARG A 33 8.35 -16.35 -7.06
N ARG A 34 9.27 -15.71 -6.34
CA ARG A 34 8.96 -14.55 -5.52
C ARG A 34 8.61 -13.36 -6.42
N ARG A 35 7.57 -12.64 -6.04
CA ARG A 35 7.05 -11.46 -6.72
C ARG A 35 6.65 -10.44 -5.66
N SER A 36 6.60 -9.18 -6.06
CA SER A 36 6.08 -8.10 -5.24
C SER A 36 5.28 -7.14 -6.10
N PHE A 37 4.40 -6.37 -5.46
CA PHE A 37 3.85 -5.15 -6.02
C PHE A 37 3.63 -4.13 -4.91
N GLU A 38 3.60 -2.86 -5.28
CA GLU A 38 3.36 -1.72 -4.41
C GLU A 38 1.90 -1.29 -4.49
N GLY A 39 1.45 -0.57 -3.48
CA GLY A 39 0.12 -0.01 -3.45
C GLY A 39 -0.07 1.02 -2.35
N THR A 40 -1.30 1.52 -2.30
CA THR A 40 -1.74 2.49 -1.29
C THR A 40 -3.13 2.12 -0.83
N SER A 41 -3.35 2.22 0.47
CA SER A 41 -4.68 2.16 1.08
C SER A 41 -5.06 3.55 1.58
N ILE A 42 -6.29 3.98 1.28
CA ILE A 42 -6.88 5.23 1.77
C ILE A 42 -8.12 4.87 2.57
N ALA A 43 -8.11 5.20 3.87
CA ALA A 43 -9.19 4.94 4.79
C ALA A 43 -9.95 6.23 5.13
N THR A 44 -11.27 6.13 5.29
CA THR A 44 -12.04 7.06 6.11
C THR A 44 -12.09 6.53 7.52
N VAL A 45 -11.81 7.38 8.51
CA VAL A 45 -11.82 7.01 9.92
C VAL A 45 -12.82 7.88 10.67
N ASP A 46 -13.68 7.25 11.48
CA ASP A 46 -14.59 7.92 12.39
C ASP A 46 -14.55 7.22 13.76
N GLY A 47 -14.44 7.98 14.85
CA GLY A 47 -14.29 7.42 16.20
C GLY A 47 -13.10 6.46 16.36
N GLY A 48 -12.03 6.61 15.58
CA GLY A 48 -10.88 5.69 15.58
C GLY A 48 -11.12 4.36 14.86
N LEU A 49 -12.24 4.21 14.14
CA LEU A 49 -12.58 3.02 13.37
C LEU A 49 -12.59 3.34 11.87
N ILE A 50 -12.11 2.39 11.06
CA ILE A 50 -12.20 2.48 9.60
C ILE A 50 -13.66 2.29 9.18
N THR A 51 -14.26 3.32 8.58
CA THR A 51 -15.64 3.27 8.07
C THR A 51 -15.70 3.01 6.57
N SER A 52 -14.62 3.29 5.85
CA SER A 52 -14.44 2.86 4.46
C SER A 52 -12.97 2.75 4.11
N LEU A 53 -12.67 1.87 3.15
CA LEU A 53 -11.31 1.60 2.68
C LEU A 53 -11.33 1.54 1.15
N ARG A 54 -10.35 2.20 0.52
CA ARG A 54 -10.03 2.02 -0.90
C ARG A 54 -8.59 1.57 -1.03
N GLU A 55 -8.36 0.61 -1.90
CA GLU A 55 -7.03 0.06 -2.15
C GLU A 55 -6.67 0.22 -3.62
N TYR A 56 -5.45 0.70 -3.84
CA TYR A 56 -4.89 0.92 -5.16
C TYR A 56 -3.60 0.12 -5.27
N ARG A 57 -3.43 -0.57 -6.39
CA ARG A 57 -2.21 -1.29 -6.72
C ARG A 57 -1.53 -0.60 -7.89
N THR A 58 -0.22 -0.47 -7.84
CA THR A 58 0.53 -0.10 -9.04
C THR A 58 0.57 -1.26 -10.04
N ASN A 59 0.66 -0.92 -11.32
CA ASN A 59 0.97 -1.90 -12.37
C ASN A 59 2.44 -1.80 -12.84
N GLY A 60 3.20 -0.85 -12.28
CA GLY A 60 4.62 -0.60 -12.51
C GLY A 60 5.27 -0.03 -11.23
N GLU A 61 6.56 0.26 -11.27
CA GLU A 61 7.27 0.84 -10.13
C GLU A 61 6.72 2.22 -9.77
N LEU A 62 6.71 2.55 -8.47
CA LEU A 62 6.50 3.93 -8.02
C LEU A 62 7.74 4.77 -8.37
N TYR A 63 7.49 6.03 -8.72
CA TYR A 63 8.53 7.02 -8.95
C TYR A 63 8.22 8.26 -8.14
N ASP A 64 9.26 8.83 -7.52
CA ASP A 64 9.13 10.12 -6.85
C ASP A 64 8.92 11.23 -7.88
N TRP A 65 7.90 12.05 -7.64
CA TRP A 65 7.67 13.22 -8.46
C TRP A 65 8.71 14.30 -8.15
N THR A 66 9.43 14.74 -9.18
CA THR A 66 10.51 15.74 -9.09
C THR A 66 10.12 17.12 -9.64
N GLY A 67 8.83 17.35 -9.90
CA GLY A 67 8.34 18.60 -10.47
C GLY A 67 8.18 19.73 -9.43
N THR A 68 7.62 20.85 -9.88
CA THR A 68 7.24 21.98 -9.02
C THR A 68 5.78 22.33 -9.27
N TRP A 69 5.03 22.58 -8.19
CA TRP A 69 3.66 23.08 -8.30
C TRP A 69 3.71 24.54 -8.77
N ARG A 70 2.85 24.91 -9.73
CA ARG A 70 2.63 26.28 -10.18
C ARG A 70 1.20 26.69 -9.89
#